data_AF-A0A1G3TQL9-F1
#
_entry.id   AF-A0A1G3TQL9-F1
#
_cell.length_a   1.000
_cell.length_b   1.000
_cell.length_c   1.000
_cell.angle_alpha   90.00
_cell.angle_beta   90.00
_cell.angle_gamma   90.00
#
_symmetry.space_group_name_H-M   'P 1'
#
loop_
_entity.id
_entity.type
_entity.pdbx_description
1 polymer ?
#
loop_
_entity_poly.entity_id
_entity_poly.type
_entity_poly.pdbx_seq_one_letter_code
_entity_poly.pdbx_strand_id
1 'polypeptide(L)'
;MRAVLKNSIATFSPQGFLDGNNTNSFLGIDDVEATIQLKTDMILVSLKKVVFFNKNGLDTFIKLFSQIRKKNQATVGFCDYDLKKYQAIKKFYHDEINFSLFKTLEIAYLFSSSFKNQNKNVLIYSSDRSQRSAIAIELHDNGHNPIVAQTKEEFNAKKEKKDTFDYAVDSTFLGQMGQKIATRVTGNAIIYTISMFLDVEISDKFNIEYHNNSLNVGFRLFIFDAYKVISMNVHALNFFSRLSSSAAEYNATICFVGMKFDKTPMSFKDTLEDSGILFYEQMDDILQNKELLKELGASSAANVKNKRLLNKETVMELPNFINAAAVTLEMMTNSKAVKEAVSVHGLTILNKEGKVASSIGYYGDMDGMVILVFPLAIAKKACELLIGESTDDLELILDSLAELVNIVGGKIKTLLRDEGISVNITLPRTYQDVDSLLEVIENRKGVQVDLSFNGDKFQFFLTR
;
A
#
# COMPACT_ATOMS: atom_id res chain seq x y z
N MET A 1 -21.34 -30.07 -0.76
CA MET A 1 -20.78 -29.73 -2.09
C MET A 1 -19.29 -29.52 -1.94
N ARG A 2 -18.47 -30.21 -2.75
CA ARG A 2 -17.01 -30.03 -2.71
C ARG A 2 -16.57 -28.77 -3.46
N ALA A 3 -15.61 -28.04 -2.89
CA ALA A 3 -14.98 -26.92 -3.56
C ALA A 3 -14.09 -27.40 -4.72
N VAL A 4 -14.07 -26.63 -5.81
CA VAL A 4 -13.11 -26.82 -6.91
C VAL A 4 -11.95 -25.86 -6.71
N LEU A 5 -10.73 -26.40 -6.62
CA LEU A 5 -9.51 -25.61 -6.48
C LEU A 5 -8.91 -25.30 -7.85
N LYS A 6 -8.72 -24.01 -8.14
CA LYS A 6 -8.00 -23.54 -9.33
C LYS A 6 -7.31 -22.21 -9.04
N ASN A 7 -6.07 -22.03 -9.48
CA ASN A 7 -5.32 -20.76 -9.34
C ASN A 7 -5.31 -20.24 -7.89
N SER A 8 -5.08 -21.14 -6.93
CA SER A 8 -5.10 -20.85 -5.48
C SER A 8 -6.45 -20.34 -4.94
N ILE A 9 -7.54 -20.47 -5.71
CA ILE A 9 -8.90 -20.12 -5.32
C ILE A 9 -9.75 -21.39 -5.22
N ALA A 10 -10.31 -21.66 -4.04
CA ALA A 10 -11.33 -22.68 -3.85
C ALA A 10 -12.72 -22.08 -4.15
N THR A 11 -13.49 -22.71 -5.04
CA THR A 11 -14.81 -22.21 -5.45
C THR A 11 -15.91 -23.23 -5.17
N PHE A 12 -16.94 -22.82 -4.44
CA PHE A 12 -18.22 -23.53 -4.31
C PHE A 12 -19.20 -23.03 -5.37
N SER A 13 -20.03 -23.90 -5.94
CA SER A 13 -20.96 -23.54 -7.01
C SER A 13 -22.37 -24.03 -6.73
N PRO A 14 -23.09 -23.43 -5.75
CA PRO A 14 -24.49 -23.75 -5.48
C PRO A 14 -25.37 -23.56 -6.72
N GLN A 15 -26.43 -24.36 -6.82
CA GLN A 15 -27.37 -24.33 -7.93
C GLN A 15 -28.80 -24.17 -7.42
N GLY A 16 -29.61 -23.40 -8.16
CA GLY A 16 -31.03 -23.22 -7.85
C GLY A 16 -31.28 -22.03 -6.94
N PHE A 17 -32.06 -22.25 -5.88
CA PHE A 17 -32.52 -21.21 -4.95
C PHE A 17 -31.69 -21.21 -3.66
N LEU A 18 -31.15 -20.05 -3.30
CA LEU A 18 -30.55 -19.80 -1.99
C LEU A 18 -31.56 -19.08 -1.11
N ASP A 19 -32.53 -19.83 -0.62
CA ASP A 19 -33.44 -19.43 0.45
C ASP A 19 -33.11 -20.23 1.72
N GLY A 20 -33.38 -19.67 2.90
CA GLY A 20 -33.00 -20.30 4.18
C GLY A 20 -33.59 -21.69 4.45
N ASN A 21 -34.42 -22.23 3.56
CA ASN A 21 -35.03 -23.55 3.65
C ASN A 21 -34.17 -24.65 3.00
N ASN A 22 -33.36 -24.32 2.00
CA ASN A 22 -32.53 -25.28 1.26
C ASN A 22 -31.05 -25.29 1.72
N THR A 23 -30.67 -24.44 2.68
CA THR A 23 -29.27 -24.17 3.06
C THR A 23 -28.52 -25.35 3.66
N ASN A 24 -29.18 -26.20 4.46
CA ASN A 24 -28.57 -27.41 5.03
C ASN A 24 -28.21 -28.47 3.98
N SER A 25 -28.69 -28.34 2.74
CA SER A 25 -28.40 -29.29 1.65
C SER A 25 -27.14 -28.97 0.83
N PHE A 26 -26.57 -27.77 0.97
CA PHE A 26 -25.50 -27.31 0.08
C PHE A 26 -24.08 -27.54 0.64
N LEU A 27 -23.88 -27.54 1.96
CA LEU A 27 -22.56 -27.58 2.60
C LEU A 27 -22.54 -28.54 3.80
N GLY A 28 -21.84 -29.66 3.67
CA GLY A 28 -21.53 -30.53 4.80
C GLY A 28 -20.36 -29.99 5.62
N ILE A 29 -20.33 -30.29 6.92
CA ILE A 29 -19.24 -29.89 7.83
C ILE A 29 -17.88 -30.41 7.31
N ASP A 30 -17.85 -31.64 6.79
CA ASP A 30 -16.64 -32.26 6.24
C ASP A 30 -16.09 -31.51 5.00
N ASP A 31 -16.97 -30.97 4.14
CA ASP A 31 -16.55 -30.20 2.96
C ASP A 31 -15.91 -28.86 3.38
N VAL A 32 -16.41 -28.26 4.46
CA VAL A 32 -15.87 -27.02 5.03
C VAL A 32 -14.50 -27.27 5.64
N GLU A 33 -14.35 -28.32 6.45
CA GLU A 33 -13.06 -28.66 7.06
C GLU A 33 -12.01 -29.05 6.03
N ALA A 34 -12.38 -29.83 5.01
CA ALA A 34 -11.49 -30.16 3.90
C ALA A 34 -11.02 -28.89 3.18
N THR A 35 -11.91 -27.91 2.96
CA THR A 35 -11.55 -26.65 2.29
C THR A 35 -10.61 -25.79 3.13
N ILE A 36 -10.78 -25.77 4.46
CA ILE A 36 -9.90 -25.04 5.38
C ILE A 36 -8.46 -25.57 5.31
N GLN A 37 -8.27 -26.88 5.07
CA GLN A 37 -6.95 -27.50 4.98
C GLN A 37 -6.20 -27.21 3.68
N LEU A 38 -6.86 -26.68 2.63
CA LEU A 38 -6.28 -26.52 1.30
C LEU A 38 -5.29 -25.35 1.13
N LYS A 39 -5.02 -24.55 2.18
CA LYS A 39 -4.09 -23.39 2.14
C LYS A 39 -4.25 -22.50 0.90
N THR A 40 -5.48 -22.10 0.60
CA THR A 40 -5.84 -21.28 -0.57
C THR A 40 -5.83 -19.80 -0.27
N ASP A 41 -5.52 -18.96 -1.26
CA ASP A 41 -5.57 -17.51 -1.13
C ASP A 41 -7.01 -17.01 -0.93
N MET A 42 -7.96 -17.66 -1.62
CA MET A 42 -9.36 -17.29 -1.58
C MET A 42 -10.30 -18.49 -1.55
N ILE A 43 -11.45 -18.29 -0.90
CA ILE A 43 -12.57 -19.23 -0.87
C ILE A 43 -13.83 -18.47 -1.31
N LEU A 44 -14.34 -18.79 -2.49
CA LEU A 44 -15.44 -18.08 -3.12
C LEU A 44 -16.67 -18.96 -3.32
N VAL A 45 -17.84 -18.33 -3.34
CA VAL A 45 -19.12 -18.94 -3.72
C VAL A 45 -19.58 -18.33 -5.04
N SER A 46 -19.56 -19.13 -6.10
CA SER A 46 -20.02 -18.73 -7.43
C SER A 46 -21.56 -18.72 -7.49
N LEU A 47 -22.12 -17.57 -7.84
CA LEU A 47 -23.55 -17.36 -8.04
C LEU A 47 -23.99 -17.64 -9.48
N LYS A 48 -23.11 -18.19 -10.33
CA LYS A 48 -23.36 -18.44 -11.76
C LYS A 48 -24.60 -19.31 -12.01
N LYS A 49 -24.81 -20.32 -11.16
CA LYS A 49 -25.93 -21.28 -11.25
C LYS A 49 -27.07 -20.98 -10.27
N VAL A 50 -26.99 -19.85 -9.55
CA VAL A 50 -28.01 -19.42 -8.60
C VAL A 50 -29.06 -18.58 -9.33
N VAL A 51 -30.29 -19.06 -9.32
CA VAL A 51 -31.43 -18.42 -9.97
C VAL A 51 -31.95 -17.28 -9.11
N PHE A 52 -32.00 -17.49 -7.80
CA PHE A 52 -32.50 -16.52 -6.83
C PHE A 52 -31.82 -16.72 -5.47
N PHE A 53 -31.64 -15.63 -4.72
CA PHE A 53 -31.18 -15.66 -3.34
C PHE A 53 -31.91 -14.61 -2.50
N ASN A 54 -32.07 -14.88 -1.22
CA ASN A 54 -32.47 -13.90 -0.22
C ASN A 54 -31.39 -13.72 0.85
N LYS A 55 -31.57 -12.74 1.74
CA LYS A 55 -30.63 -12.45 2.83
C LYS A 55 -30.35 -13.70 3.68
N ASN A 56 -31.38 -14.47 4.06
CA ASN A 56 -31.21 -15.67 4.89
C ASN A 56 -30.36 -16.75 4.21
N GLY A 57 -30.50 -16.93 2.89
CA GLY A 57 -29.69 -17.86 2.11
C GLY A 57 -28.21 -17.43 2.08
N LEU A 58 -27.94 -16.14 1.85
CA LEU A 58 -26.59 -15.60 1.86
C LEU A 58 -25.95 -15.59 3.25
N ASP A 59 -26.73 -15.31 4.31
CA ASP A 59 -26.26 -15.30 5.70
C ASP A 59 -25.66 -16.64 6.14
N THR A 60 -26.12 -17.75 5.54
CA THR A 60 -25.53 -19.07 5.79
C THR A 60 -24.08 -19.12 5.31
N PHE A 61 -23.81 -18.63 4.10
CA PHE A 61 -22.45 -18.56 3.57
C PHE A 61 -21.60 -17.52 4.30
N ILE A 62 -22.19 -16.42 4.77
CA ILE A 62 -21.47 -15.41 5.56
C ILE A 62 -21.04 -15.99 6.93
N LYS A 63 -21.88 -16.80 7.57
CA LYS A 63 -21.49 -17.54 8.79
C LYS A 63 -20.34 -18.50 8.50
N LEU A 64 -20.38 -19.21 7.37
CA LEU A 64 -19.29 -20.06 6.92
C LEU A 64 -18.00 -19.25 6.69
N PHE A 65 -18.08 -18.13 5.98
CA PHE A 65 -16.97 -17.22 5.75
C PHE A 65 -16.32 -16.75 7.05
N SER A 66 -17.12 -16.46 8.07
CA SER A 66 -16.61 -16.12 9.41
C SER A 66 -15.85 -17.29 10.06
N GLN A 67 -16.36 -18.52 9.95
CA GLN A 67 -15.68 -19.72 10.48
C GLN A 67 -14.36 -20.00 9.76
N ILE A 68 -14.36 -19.88 8.44
CA ILE A 68 -13.17 -20.05 7.60
C ILE A 68 -12.13 -19.00 7.98
N ARG A 69 -12.51 -17.73 8.06
CA ARG A 69 -11.61 -16.64 8.43
C ARG A 69 -10.96 -16.81 9.80
N LYS A 70 -11.71 -17.32 10.80
CA LYS A 70 -11.18 -17.60 12.13
C LYS A 70 -10.07 -18.66 12.12
N LYS A 71 -10.07 -19.57 11.15
CA LYS A 71 -9.11 -20.68 11.06
C LYS A 71 -8.04 -20.46 9.99
N ASN A 72 -8.33 -19.70 8.95
CA ASN A 72 -7.50 -19.51 7.77
C ASN A 72 -7.67 -18.07 7.28
N GLN A 73 -6.57 -17.31 7.13
CA GLN A 73 -6.60 -15.90 6.71
C GLN A 73 -6.99 -15.69 5.23
N ALA A 74 -7.57 -16.71 4.59
CA ALA A 74 -8.00 -16.69 3.22
C ALA A 74 -9.09 -15.63 2.98
N THR A 75 -9.04 -14.98 1.82
CA THR A 75 -10.10 -14.07 1.42
C THR A 75 -11.37 -14.86 1.10
N VAL A 76 -12.51 -14.41 1.62
CA VAL A 76 -13.79 -15.08 1.40
C VAL A 76 -14.78 -14.15 0.72
N GLY A 77 -15.65 -14.70 -0.12
CA GLY A 77 -16.52 -13.86 -0.93
C GLY A 77 -17.44 -14.59 -1.90
N PHE A 78 -18.17 -13.80 -2.69
CA PHE A 78 -18.99 -14.30 -3.78
C PHE A 78 -18.39 -13.91 -5.13
N CYS A 79 -18.62 -14.74 -6.14
CA CYS A 79 -18.26 -14.44 -7.51
C CYS A 79 -19.34 -14.80 -8.53
N ASP A 80 -19.12 -14.45 -9.81
CA ASP A 80 -19.97 -14.78 -10.96
C ASP A 80 -21.43 -14.31 -10.81
N TYR A 81 -21.60 -13.00 -10.68
CA TYR A 81 -22.91 -12.37 -10.55
C TYR A 81 -23.11 -11.25 -11.57
N ASP A 82 -24.37 -10.95 -11.86
CA ASP A 82 -24.76 -9.80 -12.68
C ASP A 82 -24.95 -8.53 -11.83
N LEU A 83 -25.16 -7.39 -12.49
CA LEU A 83 -25.36 -6.11 -11.82
C LEU A 83 -26.57 -6.10 -10.87
N LYS A 84 -27.66 -6.80 -11.21
CA LYS A 84 -28.86 -6.87 -10.36
C LYS A 84 -28.56 -7.62 -9.07
N LYS A 85 -27.86 -8.75 -9.17
CA LYS A 85 -27.40 -9.54 -8.03
C LYS A 85 -26.42 -8.73 -7.16
N TYR A 86 -25.47 -8.03 -7.77
CA TYR A 86 -24.54 -7.15 -7.05
C TYR A 86 -25.28 -6.08 -6.22
N GLN A 87 -26.21 -5.37 -6.85
CA GLN A 87 -27.03 -4.36 -6.18
C GLN A 87 -27.91 -4.94 -5.07
N ALA A 88 -28.46 -6.14 -5.26
CA ALA A 88 -29.23 -6.84 -4.24
C ALA A 88 -28.38 -7.17 -3.00
N ILE A 89 -27.16 -7.70 -3.20
CA ILE A 89 -26.23 -7.98 -2.10
C ILE A 89 -25.86 -6.69 -1.37
N LYS A 90 -25.49 -5.63 -2.10
CA LYS A 90 -25.21 -4.31 -1.53
C LYS A 90 -26.38 -3.76 -0.73
N LYS A 91 -27.63 -3.98 -1.18
CA LYS A 91 -28.84 -3.56 -0.45
C LYS A 91 -29.09 -4.38 0.81
N PHE A 92 -28.77 -5.68 0.83
CA PHE A 92 -29.00 -6.53 2.01
C PHE A 92 -28.04 -6.26 3.17
N TYR A 93 -26.82 -5.83 2.86
CA TYR A 93 -25.72 -5.70 3.82
C TYR A 93 -25.19 -4.27 3.99
N HIS A 94 -25.60 -3.32 3.14
CA HIS A 94 -25.19 -1.91 3.22
C HIS A 94 -23.68 -1.75 3.46
N ASP A 95 -23.29 -1.15 4.59
CA ASP A 95 -21.90 -0.89 4.98
C ASP A 95 -21.26 -2.04 5.79
N GLU A 96 -22.01 -3.11 6.09
CA GLU A 96 -21.57 -4.26 6.89
C GLU A 96 -20.99 -5.40 6.04
N ILE A 97 -20.59 -5.12 4.80
CA ILE A 97 -19.99 -6.14 3.92
C ILE A 97 -18.57 -6.45 4.41
N ASN A 98 -18.43 -7.57 5.11
CA ASN A 98 -17.13 -8.07 5.53
C ASN A 98 -16.47 -9.00 4.49
N PHE A 99 -17.19 -9.49 3.49
CA PHE A 99 -16.70 -10.41 2.45
C PHE A 99 -16.44 -9.71 1.11
N SER A 100 -15.67 -10.34 0.23
CA SER A 100 -15.35 -9.77 -1.09
C SER A 100 -16.40 -10.15 -2.14
N LEU A 101 -16.55 -9.32 -3.16
CA LEU A 101 -17.45 -9.54 -4.28
C LEU A 101 -16.66 -9.37 -5.58
N PHE A 102 -16.63 -10.41 -6.40
CA PHE A 102 -15.99 -10.38 -7.71
C PHE A 102 -17.00 -10.63 -8.82
N LYS A 103 -17.14 -9.69 -9.76
CA LYS A 103 -18.14 -9.83 -10.82
C LYS A 103 -18.01 -11.15 -11.58
N THR A 104 -16.79 -11.60 -11.84
CA THR A 104 -16.47 -12.91 -12.41
C THR A 104 -15.35 -13.58 -11.64
N LEU A 105 -15.27 -14.91 -11.73
CA LEU A 105 -14.16 -15.68 -11.18
C LEU A 105 -12.81 -15.30 -11.82
N GLU A 106 -12.81 -14.91 -13.10
CA GLU A 106 -11.60 -14.43 -13.79
C GLU A 106 -11.04 -13.15 -13.17
N ILE A 107 -11.93 -12.22 -12.79
CA ILE A 107 -11.51 -11.01 -12.05
C ILE A 107 -10.88 -11.42 -10.72
N ALA A 108 -11.43 -12.40 -10.01
CA ALA A 108 -10.87 -12.86 -8.74
C ALA A 108 -9.44 -13.41 -8.88
N TYR A 109 -9.10 -14.05 -10.02
CA TYR A 109 -7.75 -14.54 -10.26
C TYR A 109 -6.72 -13.41 -10.27
N LEU A 110 -7.06 -12.20 -10.72
CA LEU A 110 -6.15 -11.05 -10.72
C LEU A 110 -5.64 -10.68 -9.31
N PHE A 111 -6.28 -11.19 -8.27
CA PHE A 111 -5.94 -10.93 -6.87
C PHE A 111 -5.33 -12.16 -6.18
N SER A 112 -5.13 -13.28 -6.89
CA SER A 112 -4.54 -14.49 -6.32
C SER A 112 -3.04 -14.58 -6.59
N SER A 113 -2.32 -15.25 -5.69
CA SER A 113 -0.87 -15.42 -5.76
C SER A 113 -0.42 -16.08 -7.07
N SER A 114 -1.23 -17.00 -7.60
CA SER A 114 -0.95 -17.73 -8.84
C SER A 114 -0.99 -16.86 -10.10
N PHE A 115 -1.57 -15.67 -10.02
CA PHE A 115 -1.71 -14.74 -11.13
C PHE A 115 -0.83 -13.50 -10.98
N LYS A 116 0.06 -13.48 -9.97
CA LYS A 116 1.00 -12.39 -9.76
C LYS A 116 1.95 -12.16 -10.94
N ASN A 117 2.30 -10.90 -11.17
CA ASN A 117 3.31 -10.42 -12.13
C ASN A 117 3.03 -10.80 -13.59
N GLN A 118 1.76 -10.94 -13.98
CA GLN A 118 1.41 -11.14 -15.39
C GLN A 118 1.32 -9.83 -16.20
N ASN A 119 1.60 -8.68 -15.58
CA ASN A 119 1.62 -7.35 -16.23
C ASN A 119 0.35 -7.05 -17.04
N LYS A 120 -0.82 -7.46 -16.52
CA LYS A 120 -2.11 -7.23 -17.17
C LYS A 120 -2.53 -5.78 -17.01
N ASN A 121 -3.01 -5.19 -18.09
CA ASN A 121 -3.64 -3.87 -18.07
C ASN A 121 -5.09 -4.04 -17.62
N VAL A 122 -5.45 -3.46 -16.48
CA VAL A 122 -6.76 -3.68 -15.84
C VAL A 122 -7.49 -2.34 -15.71
N LEU A 123 -8.53 -2.14 -16.52
CA LEU A 123 -9.39 -0.96 -16.45
C LEU A 123 -10.35 -1.08 -15.26
N ILE A 124 -10.36 -0.09 -14.36
CA ILE A 124 -11.07 -0.16 -13.08
C ILE A 124 -12.08 0.97 -12.96
N TYR A 125 -13.29 0.63 -12.50
CA TYR A 125 -14.28 1.60 -12.04
C TYR A 125 -15.10 1.08 -10.85
N SER A 126 -15.29 1.96 -9.87
CA SER A 126 -16.22 1.82 -8.75
C SER A 126 -16.80 3.21 -8.47
N SER A 127 -18.07 3.31 -8.06
CA SER A 127 -18.64 4.60 -7.64
C SER A 127 -18.02 5.08 -6.31
N ASP A 128 -17.61 4.15 -5.45
CA ASP A 128 -16.90 4.40 -4.20
C ASP A 128 -15.41 4.62 -4.49
N ARG A 129 -14.92 5.83 -4.16
CA ARG A 129 -13.52 6.25 -4.35
C ARG A 129 -12.54 5.39 -3.56
N SER A 130 -12.87 5.06 -2.32
CA SER A 130 -12.02 4.23 -1.46
C SER A 130 -11.88 2.82 -2.02
N GLN A 131 -12.97 2.25 -2.55
CA GLN A 131 -12.92 0.94 -3.23
C GLN A 131 -12.17 1.00 -4.56
N ARG A 132 -12.30 2.09 -5.34
CA ARG A 132 -11.48 2.27 -6.57
C ARG A 132 -9.99 2.20 -6.23
N SER A 133 -9.56 2.95 -5.22
CA SER A 133 -8.17 2.99 -4.79
C SER A 133 -7.70 1.63 -4.25
N ALA A 134 -8.49 0.97 -3.40
CA ALA A 134 -8.14 -0.35 -2.85
C ALA A 134 -7.96 -1.40 -3.96
N ILE A 135 -8.85 -1.42 -4.96
CA ILE A 135 -8.73 -2.32 -6.12
C ILE A 135 -7.47 -2.02 -6.92
N ALA A 136 -7.18 -0.75 -7.18
CA ALA A 136 -5.98 -0.36 -7.93
C ALA A 136 -4.69 -0.76 -7.22
N ILE A 137 -4.60 -0.49 -5.91
CA ILE A 137 -3.43 -0.85 -5.09
C ILE A 137 -3.22 -2.36 -5.09
N GLU A 138 -4.25 -3.15 -4.78
CA GLU A 138 -4.11 -4.61 -4.70
C GLU A 138 -3.74 -5.22 -6.06
N LEU A 139 -4.27 -4.69 -7.17
CA LEU A 139 -3.86 -5.12 -8.52
C LEU A 139 -2.41 -4.75 -8.81
N HIS A 140 -1.98 -3.56 -8.42
CA HIS A 140 -0.59 -3.13 -8.57
C HIS A 140 0.39 -3.98 -7.75
N ASP A 141 0.06 -4.26 -6.49
CA ASP A 141 0.83 -5.12 -5.59
C ASP A 141 0.94 -6.56 -6.10
N ASN A 142 -0.08 -7.00 -6.86
CA ASN A 142 -0.07 -8.28 -7.59
C ASN A 142 0.66 -8.20 -8.94
N GLY A 143 1.32 -7.10 -9.29
CA GLY A 143 2.12 -6.95 -10.51
C GLY A 143 1.26 -6.79 -11.78
N HIS A 144 0.15 -6.06 -11.66
CA HIS A 144 -0.70 -5.64 -12.78
C HIS A 144 -0.69 -4.12 -12.93
N ASN A 145 -1.14 -3.63 -14.08
CA ASN A 145 -1.17 -2.21 -14.43
C ASN A 145 -2.62 -1.70 -14.31
N PRO A 146 -3.03 -1.12 -13.16
CA PRO A 146 -4.36 -0.56 -12.99
C PRO A 146 -4.54 0.72 -13.82
N ILE A 147 -5.58 0.77 -14.63
CA ILE A 147 -6.03 1.95 -15.37
C ILE A 147 -7.31 2.44 -14.70
N VAL A 148 -7.21 3.49 -13.87
CA VAL A 148 -8.35 3.99 -13.11
C VAL A 148 -9.20 4.94 -13.96
N ALA A 149 -10.50 4.68 -14.03
CA ALA A 149 -11.48 5.64 -14.54
C ALA A 149 -12.16 6.35 -13.37
N GLN A 150 -12.17 7.68 -13.40
CA GLN A 150 -12.73 8.52 -12.33
C GLN A 150 -14.25 8.58 -12.40
N THR A 151 -14.80 8.57 -13.61
CA THR A 151 -16.26 8.61 -13.85
C THR A 151 -16.74 7.38 -14.61
N LYS A 152 -18.05 7.14 -14.55
CA LYS A 152 -18.66 6.00 -15.25
C LYS A 152 -18.59 6.20 -16.76
N GLU A 153 -18.73 7.45 -17.19
CA GLU A 153 -18.67 7.90 -18.56
C GLU A 153 -17.27 7.65 -19.13
N GLU A 154 -16.23 8.03 -18.38
CA GLU A 154 -14.83 7.77 -18.74
C GLU A 154 -14.55 6.26 -18.83
N PHE A 155 -15.05 5.48 -17.87
CA PHE A 155 -14.91 4.03 -17.88
C PHE A 155 -15.54 3.42 -19.13
N ASN A 156 -16.76 3.83 -19.49
CA ASN A 156 -17.44 3.34 -20.69
C ASN A 156 -16.68 3.72 -21.96
N ALA A 157 -16.21 4.97 -22.06
CA ALA A 157 -15.44 5.44 -23.21
C ALA A 157 -14.11 4.68 -23.38
N LYS A 158 -13.40 4.39 -22.27
CA LYS A 158 -12.18 3.57 -22.28
C LYS A 158 -12.49 2.11 -22.60
N LYS A 159 -13.61 1.58 -22.12
CA LYS A 159 -14.04 0.19 -22.35
C LYS A 159 -14.35 -0.13 -23.81
N GLU A 160 -14.76 0.87 -24.61
CA GLU A 160 -14.96 0.72 -26.05
C GLU A 160 -13.64 0.52 -26.80
N LYS A 161 -12.52 1.01 -26.26
CA LYS A 161 -11.17 0.83 -26.80
C LYS A 161 -10.53 -0.46 -26.26
N LYS A 162 -11.04 -1.62 -26.71
CA LYS A 162 -10.65 -2.95 -26.21
C LYS A 162 -9.15 -3.26 -26.28
N ASP A 163 -8.40 -2.60 -27.16
CA ASP A 163 -6.95 -2.84 -27.32
C ASP A 163 -6.10 -2.22 -26.21
N THR A 164 -6.70 -1.45 -25.29
CA THR A 164 -5.98 -0.72 -24.23
C THR A 164 -5.95 -1.42 -22.87
N PHE A 165 -6.70 -2.52 -22.70
CA PHE A 165 -6.78 -3.25 -21.44
C PHE A 165 -7.06 -4.75 -21.67
N ASP A 166 -6.54 -5.61 -20.81
CA ASP A 166 -6.81 -7.05 -20.79
C ASP A 166 -8.14 -7.36 -20.06
N TYR A 167 -8.41 -6.66 -18.96
CA TYR A 167 -9.58 -6.87 -18.11
C TYR A 167 -10.28 -5.56 -17.76
N ALA A 168 -11.61 -5.60 -17.70
CA ALA A 168 -12.42 -4.50 -17.19
C ALA A 168 -13.07 -4.92 -15.87
N VAL A 169 -12.70 -4.25 -14.78
CA VAL A 169 -13.19 -4.48 -13.43
C VAL A 169 -14.21 -3.41 -13.07
N ASP A 170 -15.46 -3.84 -13.00
CA ASP A 170 -16.58 -3.09 -12.46
C ASP A 170 -17.41 -3.98 -11.54
N SER A 171 -18.29 -3.38 -10.74
CA SER A 171 -19.20 -4.13 -9.84
C SER A 171 -18.45 -5.14 -8.95
N THR A 172 -17.24 -4.77 -8.51
CA THR A 172 -16.35 -5.56 -7.68
C THR A 172 -16.13 -4.79 -6.39
N PHE A 173 -16.11 -5.50 -5.27
CA PHE A 173 -15.90 -4.93 -3.94
C PHE A 173 -14.86 -5.76 -3.22
N LEU A 174 -13.78 -5.13 -2.80
CA LEU A 174 -12.81 -5.78 -1.93
C LEU A 174 -13.31 -5.65 -0.49
N GLY A 175 -13.70 -6.79 0.07
CA GLY A 175 -13.88 -6.93 1.51
C GLY A 175 -12.51 -7.00 2.18
N GLN A 176 -12.43 -7.70 3.31
CA GLN A 176 -11.12 -8.01 3.91
C GLN A 176 -10.38 -9.03 3.04
N MET A 177 -9.68 -8.53 2.02
CA MET A 177 -8.50 -9.17 1.46
C MET A 177 -7.44 -9.19 2.56
N GLY A 178 -6.77 -10.33 2.73
CA GLY A 178 -5.83 -10.65 3.82
C GLY A 178 -5.29 -9.38 4.49
N GLN A 179 -5.73 -9.13 5.72
CA GLN A 179 -5.51 -7.87 6.44
C GLN A 179 -4.01 -7.60 6.61
N LYS A 180 -3.37 -7.03 5.59
CA LYS A 180 -2.30 -6.07 5.77
C LYS A 180 -2.99 -4.73 5.87
N ILE A 181 -2.66 -4.00 6.92
CA ILE A 181 -3.15 -2.64 7.12
C ILE A 181 -2.80 -1.83 5.87
N ALA A 182 -3.84 -1.37 5.16
CA ALA A 182 -3.68 -0.65 3.92
C ALA A 182 -2.90 0.63 4.21
N THR A 183 -1.81 0.83 3.47
CA THR A 183 -0.86 1.91 3.70
C THR A 183 -0.88 2.86 2.51
N ARG A 184 -1.07 4.16 2.73
CA ARG A 184 -0.95 5.21 1.71
C ARG A 184 -0.09 6.35 2.24
N VAL A 185 0.52 7.13 1.34
CA VAL A 185 1.31 8.31 1.70
C VAL A 185 0.62 9.58 1.22
N THR A 186 0.71 10.63 2.02
CA THR A 186 0.29 11.98 1.63
C THR A 186 1.28 12.96 2.25
N GLY A 187 2.09 13.62 1.41
CA GLY A 187 3.21 14.44 1.87
C GLY A 187 4.17 13.65 2.76
N ASN A 188 4.34 14.11 4.01
CA ASN A 188 5.23 13.51 5.01
C ASN A 188 4.53 12.49 5.94
N ALA A 189 3.27 12.12 5.65
CA ALA A 189 2.48 11.23 6.48
C ALA A 189 2.29 9.85 5.85
N ILE A 190 2.42 8.80 6.66
CA ILE A 190 1.97 7.46 6.31
C ILE A 190 0.63 7.22 6.99
N ILE A 191 -0.36 6.81 6.20
CA ILE A 191 -1.71 6.55 6.68
C ILE A 191 -1.98 5.05 6.64
N TYR A 192 -2.28 4.49 7.79
CA TYR A 192 -2.66 3.11 8.04
C TYR A 192 -4.17 3.01 8.24
N THR A 193 -4.88 2.24 7.41
CA THR A 193 -6.31 2.00 7.64
C THR A 193 -6.52 0.78 8.53
N ILE A 194 -7.11 1.00 9.70
CA ILE A 194 -7.48 -0.05 10.67
C ILE A 194 -8.99 -0.13 10.83
N SER A 195 -9.51 -1.31 11.12
CA SER A 195 -10.97 -1.53 11.17
C SER A 195 -11.36 -2.68 12.09
N MET A 196 -12.65 -2.73 12.44
CA MET A 196 -13.26 -3.77 13.28
C MET A 196 -12.70 -3.80 14.70
N PHE A 197 -12.57 -5.00 15.27
CA PHE A 197 -12.04 -5.21 16.62
C PHE A 197 -10.52 -5.18 16.57
N LEU A 198 -9.92 -4.32 17.38
CA LEU A 198 -8.49 -4.30 17.58
C LEU A 198 -8.16 -5.23 18.75
N ASP A 199 -7.54 -6.36 18.43
CA ASP A 199 -7.21 -7.41 19.38
C ASP A 199 -5.76 -7.89 19.21
N VAL A 200 -5.46 -9.09 19.70
CA VAL A 200 -4.12 -9.68 19.62
C VAL A 200 -3.63 -9.85 18.18
N GLU A 201 -4.54 -10.03 17.21
CA GLU A 201 -4.20 -10.25 15.81
C GLU A 201 -3.56 -9.01 15.16
N ILE A 202 -3.65 -7.83 15.79
CA ILE A 202 -3.04 -6.60 15.25
C ILE A 202 -1.52 -6.75 15.06
N SER A 203 -0.86 -7.52 15.94
CA SER A 203 0.58 -7.76 15.85
C SER A 203 0.96 -8.59 14.63
N ASP A 204 0.07 -9.48 14.18
CA ASP A 204 0.29 -10.32 13.01
C ASP A 204 -0.06 -9.60 11.69
N LYS A 205 -0.99 -8.65 11.77
CA LYS A 205 -1.53 -7.90 10.62
C LYS A 205 -0.76 -6.62 10.31
N PHE A 206 -0.12 -6.03 11.31
CA PHE A 206 0.67 -4.82 11.15
C PHE A 206 2.08 -5.17 10.67
N ASN A 207 2.48 -4.59 9.54
CA ASN A 207 3.83 -4.76 9.03
C ASN A 207 4.80 -3.85 9.79
N ILE A 208 5.26 -4.32 10.96
CA ILE A 208 6.20 -3.59 11.81
C ILE A 208 7.54 -3.33 11.10
N GLU A 209 7.96 -4.25 10.24
CA GLU A 209 9.18 -4.10 9.46
C GLU A 209 9.05 -2.94 8.47
N TYR A 210 7.95 -2.85 7.74
CA TYR A 210 7.66 -1.70 6.88
C TYR A 210 7.63 -0.40 7.67
N HIS A 211 6.94 -0.36 8.82
CA HIS A 211 6.88 0.83 9.67
C HIS A 211 8.26 1.31 10.12
N ASN A 212 9.10 0.38 10.61
CA ASN A 212 10.46 0.69 11.03
C ASN A 212 11.33 1.18 9.87
N ASN A 213 11.17 0.58 8.68
CA ASN A 213 11.87 1.05 7.49
C ASN A 213 11.39 2.43 7.04
N SER A 214 10.09 2.74 7.17
CA SER A 214 9.58 4.08 6.92
C SER A 214 10.15 5.13 7.89
N LEU A 215 10.30 4.79 9.17
CA LEU A 215 11.01 5.63 10.15
C LEU A 215 12.46 5.89 9.71
N ASN A 216 13.15 4.85 9.23
CA ASN A 216 14.53 4.95 8.75
C ASN A 216 14.68 5.81 7.49
N VAL A 217 13.67 5.79 6.60
CA VAL A 217 13.57 6.61 5.39
C VAL A 217 13.26 8.07 5.70
N GLY A 218 12.73 8.32 6.90
CA GLY A 218 12.56 9.65 7.46
C GLY A 218 11.11 10.04 7.74
N PHE A 219 10.12 9.19 7.44
CA PHE A 219 8.74 9.51 7.81
C PHE A 219 8.64 9.74 9.33
N ARG A 220 7.94 10.81 9.70
CA ARG A 220 7.74 11.20 11.10
C ARG A 220 6.29 11.25 11.52
N LEU A 221 5.35 11.28 10.58
CA LEU A 221 3.92 11.29 10.90
C LEU A 221 3.26 9.99 10.46
N PHE A 222 2.65 9.28 11.40
CA PHE A 222 1.91 8.04 11.14
C PHE A 222 0.48 8.17 11.62
N ILE A 223 -0.48 8.07 10.71
CA ILE A 223 -1.89 8.28 10.98
C ILE A 223 -2.64 6.95 10.86
N PHE A 224 -3.27 6.52 11.95
CA PHE A 224 -4.18 5.39 11.96
C PHE A 224 -5.60 5.87 11.70
N ASP A 225 -6.10 5.62 10.50
CA ASP A 225 -7.49 5.85 10.13
C ASP A 225 -8.37 4.76 10.76
N ALA A 226 -9.06 5.13 11.83
CA ALA A 226 -9.75 4.25 12.76
C ALA A 226 -11.28 4.43 12.77
N TYR A 227 -11.85 5.15 11.79
CA TYR A 227 -13.29 5.40 11.71
C TYR A 227 -14.17 4.13 11.66
N LYS A 228 -13.57 3.00 11.24
CA LYS A 228 -14.22 1.68 11.17
C LYS A 228 -13.93 0.78 12.37
N VAL A 229 -13.23 1.27 13.39
CA VAL A 229 -12.92 0.49 14.58
C VAL A 229 -14.14 0.44 15.49
N ILE A 230 -14.50 -0.77 15.93
CA ILE A 230 -15.68 -1.01 16.77
C ILE A 230 -15.28 -0.98 18.25
N SER A 231 -14.22 -1.69 18.62
CA SER A 231 -13.65 -1.62 19.97
C SER A 231 -12.20 -2.12 19.99
N MET A 232 -11.49 -1.83 21.08
CA MET A 232 -10.10 -2.25 21.31
C MET A 232 -9.99 -3.06 22.62
N ASN A 233 -9.15 -4.10 22.62
CA ASN A 233 -8.80 -4.85 23.84
C ASN A 233 -7.40 -4.48 24.38
N VAL A 234 -7.04 -5.04 25.54
CA VAL A 234 -5.77 -4.74 26.22
C VAL A 234 -4.53 -5.10 25.38
N HIS A 235 -4.62 -6.11 24.51
CA HIS A 235 -3.50 -6.51 23.65
C HIS A 235 -3.23 -5.49 22.57
N ALA A 236 -4.28 -4.98 21.92
CA ALA A 236 -4.15 -3.89 20.96
C ALA A 236 -3.70 -2.59 21.62
N LEU A 237 -4.21 -2.26 22.81
CA LEU A 237 -3.72 -1.14 23.62
C LEU A 237 -2.20 -1.23 23.82
N ASN A 238 -1.73 -2.37 24.35
CA ASN A 238 -0.30 -2.61 24.58
C ASN A 238 0.54 -2.54 23.31
N PHE A 239 0.00 -3.04 22.19
CA PHE A 239 0.66 -2.94 20.88
C PHE A 239 0.87 -1.49 20.47
N PHE A 240 -0.18 -0.66 20.48
CA PHE A 240 -0.09 0.75 20.07
C PHE A 240 0.74 1.59 21.04
N SER A 241 0.66 1.35 22.35
CA SER A 241 1.52 2.02 23.33
C SER A 241 3.00 1.72 23.08
N ARG A 242 3.36 0.45 22.82
CA ARG A 242 4.73 0.07 22.45
C ARG A 242 5.17 0.67 21.12
N LEU A 243 4.27 0.68 20.13
CA LEU A 243 4.52 1.28 18.83
C LEU A 243 4.82 2.78 18.96
N SER A 244 4.02 3.49 19.76
CA SER A 244 4.21 4.92 20.03
C SER A 244 5.53 5.20 20.76
N SER A 245 5.85 4.42 21.79
CA SER A 245 7.15 4.54 22.48
C SER A 245 8.32 4.30 21.53
N SER A 246 8.23 3.29 20.65
CA SER A 246 9.27 3.02 19.65
C SER A 246 9.36 4.13 18.60
N ALA A 247 8.24 4.72 18.17
CA ALA A 247 8.20 5.81 17.22
C ALA A 247 8.79 7.11 17.82
N ALA A 248 8.54 7.36 19.11
CA ALA A 248 9.10 8.50 19.83
C ALA A 248 10.64 8.49 19.87
N GLU A 249 11.28 7.32 19.85
CA GLU A 249 12.76 7.21 19.72
C GLU A 249 13.29 7.82 18.41
N TYR A 250 12.45 7.91 17.38
CA TYR A 250 12.75 8.50 16.08
C TYR A 250 12.16 9.91 15.93
N ASN A 251 11.64 10.50 17.01
CA ASN A 251 10.84 11.72 17.02
C ASN A 251 9.66 11.64 16.03
N ALA A 252 9.04 10.47 15.92
CA ALA A 252 7.86 10.29 15.10
C ALA A 252 6.58 10.38 15.96
N THR A 253 5.57 11.01 15.39
CA THR A 253 4.24 11.20 15.98
C THR A 253 3.26 10.19 15.41
N ILE A 254 2.48 9.57 16.29
CA ILE A 254 1.39 8.68 15.93
C ILE A 254 0.06 9.37 16.24
N CYS A 255 -0.84 9.39 15.25
CA CYS A 255 -2.18 9.94 15.39
C CYS A 255 -3.24 8.86 15.10
N PHE A 256 -4.37 8.93 15.78
CA PHE A 256 -5.59 8.20 15.45
C PHE A 256 -6.64 9.18 14.94
N VAL A 257 -7.32 8.80 13.85
CA VAL A 257 -8.39 9.59 13.25
C VAL A 257 -9.69 8.79 13.30
N GLY A 258 -10.78 9.42 13.76
CA GLY A 258 -12.12 8.84 13.72
C GLY A 258 -12.37 7.70 14.71
N MET A 259 -11.47 7.47 15.66
CA MET A 259 -11.64 6.45 16.69
C MET A 259 -12.78 6.84 17.65
N LYS A 260 -13.74 5.93 17.85
CA LYS A 260 -14.81 6.09 18.84
C LYS A 260 -14.55 5.21 20.06
N PHE A 261 -14.82 5.76 21.24
CA PHE A 261 -14.64 5.07 22.53
C PHE A 261 -15.97 4.61 23.15
N ASP A 262 -17.05 4.56 22.38
CA ASP A 262 -18.38 4.13 22.88
C ASP A 262 -18.39 2.69 23.42
N LYS A 263 -17.54 1.82 22.84
CA LYS A 263 -17.41 0.38 23.20
C LYS A 263 -16.01 0.01 23.68
N THR A 264 -15.15 1.00 23.91
CA THR A 264 -13.79 0.83 24.41
C THR A 264 -13.68 1.57 25.73
N PRO A 265 -13.08 1.00 26.79
CA PRO A 265 -12.94 1.71 28.05
C PRO A 265 -12.25 3.07 27.86
N MET A 266 -12.78 4.12 28.50
CA MET A 266 -12.19 5.46 28.38
C MET A 266 -10.73 5.48 28.89
N SER A 267 -10.41 4.65 29.88
CA SER A 267 -9.04 4.47 30.38
C SER A 267 -8.04 4.04 29.31
N PHE A 268 -8.49 3.41 28.21
CA PHE A 268 -7.61 3.07 27.09
C PHE A 268 -7.26 4.30 26.28
N LYS A 269 -8.19 5.24 26.11
CA LYS A 269 -7.89 6.53 25.48
C LYS A 269 -6.83 7.24 26.30
N ASP A 270 -7.05 7.37 27.61
CA ASP A 270 -6.11 8.03 28.52
C ASP A 270 -4.72 7.39 28.43
N THR A 271 -4.65 6.05 28.44
CA THR A 271 -3.37 5.32 28.31
C THR A 271 -2.67 5.55 26.95
N LEU A 272 -3.42 5.65 25.85
CA LEU A 272 -2.87 5.91 24.52
C LEU A 272 -2.37 7.37 24.43
N GLU A 273 -3.13 8.33 24.97
CA GLU A 273 -2.72 9.74 25.05
C GLU A 273 -1.46 9.89 25.93
N ASP A 274 -1.41 9.22 27.07
CA ASP A 274 -0.22 9.15 27.95
C ASP A 274 0.99 8.51 27.24
N SER A 275 0.73 7.62 26.28
CA SER A 275 1.78 7.00 25.43
C SER A 275 2.23 7.92 24.28
N GLY A 276 1.66 9.12 24.16
CA GLY A 276 2.00 10.10 23.13
C GLY A 276 1.18 10.01 21.83
N ILE A 277 0.07 9.26 21.82
CA ILE A 277 -0.82 9.17 20.66
C ILE A 277 -1.84 10.30 20.68
N LEU A 278 -1.96 11.02 19.56
CA LEU A 278 -2.92 12.10 19.40
C LEU A 278 -4.22 11.60 18.73
N PHE A 279 -5.36 12.15 19.12
CA PHE A 279 -6.66 11.80 18.56
C PHE A 279 -7.30 12.97 17.81
N TYR A 280 -7.81 12.69 16.62
CA TYR A 280 -8.53 13.63 15.77
C TYR A 280 -9.85 13.02 15.32
N GLU A 281 -10.86 13.86 15.05
CA GLU A 281 -12.18 13.36 14.65
C GLU A 281 -12.18 12.94 13.18
N GLN A 282 -11.56 13.74 12.32
CA GLN A 282 -11.55 13.55 10.88
C GLN A 282 -10.15 13.74 10.29
N MET A 283 -9.93 13.14 9.11
CA MET A 283 -8.62 13.17 8.45
C MET A 283 -8.25 14.60 8.02
N ASP A 284 -9.26 15.38 7.65
CA ASP A 284 -9.11 16.77 7.21
C ASP A 284 -8.58 17.69 8.32
N ASP A 285 -8.83 17.36 9.59
CA ASP A 285 -8.34 18.12 10.75
C ASP A 285 -6.80 18.17 10.79
N ILE A 286 -6.15 17.16 10.20
CA ILE A 286 -4.69 17.08 10.07
C ILE A 286 -4.25 17.52 8.68
N LEU A 287 -4.83 16.94 7.62
CA LEU A 287 -4.30 17.10 6.26
C LEU A 287 -4.53 18.49 5.66
N GLN A 288 -5.59 19.20 6.04
CA GLN A 288 -5.87 20.55 5.53
C GLN A 288 -5.16 21.64 6.34
N ASN A 289 -4.67 21.31 7.54
CA ASN A 289 -3.92 22.23 8.38
C ASN A 289 -2.41 22.10 8.09
N LYS A 290 -1.92 22.91 7.14
CA LYS A 290 -0.51 22.88 6.70
C LYS A 290 0.47 23.15 7.84
N GLU A 291 0.13 24.02 8.79
CA GLU A 291 0.99 24.31 9.96
C GLU A 291 1.07 23.10 10.87
N LEU A 292 -0.08 22.51 11.24
CA LEU A 292 -0.13 21.32 12.07
C LEU A 292 0.58 20.12 11.40
N LEU A 293 0.36 19.89 10.11
CA LEU A 293 1.03 18.82 9.38
C LEU A 293 2.55 19.03 9.32
N LYS A 294 2.99 20.29 9.25
CA LYS A 294 4.41 20.64 9.37
C LYS A 294 4.90 20.39 10.80
N GLU A 295 4.22 20.82 11.84
CA GLU A 295 4.62 20.61 13.25
C GLU A 295 4.71 19.12 13.61
N LEU A 296 3.69 18.34 13.28
CA LEU A 296 3.63 16.90 13.55
C LEU A 296 4.65 16.10 12.71
N GLY A 297 5.08 16.66 11.58
CA GLY A 297 6.05 16.04 10.66
C GLY A 297 7.48 16.57 10.76
N ALA A 298 7.70 17.72 11.40
CA ALA A 298 8.98 18.45 11.48
C ALA A 298 9.65 18.33 12.85
N SER A 299 9.32 17.29 13.63
CA SER A 299 9.93 17.07 14.93
C SER A 299 11.45 16.89 14.78
N SER A 300 12.17 17.89 15.30
CA SER A 300 13.61 18.13 15.13
C SER A 300 14.48 16.93 15.51
N ALA A 301 15.61 16.81 14.82
CA ALA A 301 16.62 15.76 14.95
C ALA A 301 16.87 15.22 16.38
N ALA A 302 16.86 13.89 16.53
CA ALA A 302 17.64 13.20 17.56
C ALA A 302 18.00 11.75 17.19
N ASN A 303 19.31 11.46 17.30
CA ASN A 303 20.00 10.18 17.43
C ASN A 303 19.26 8.88 17.02
N VAL A 304 19.23 8.60 15.71
CA VAL A 304 19.02 7.24 15.19
C VAL A 304 20.09 6.31 15.77
N LYS A 305 19.74 5.44 16.74
CA LYS A 305 20.69 4.58 17.45
C LYS A 305 21.16 3.35 16.65
N ASN A 306 20.51 3.03 15.54
CA ASN A 306 20.85 1.89 14.67
C ASN A 306 21.43 2.37 13.33
N LYS A 307 22.62 2.99 13.38
CA LYS A 307 23.38 3.35 12.17
C LYS A 307 24.18 2.13 11.72
N ARG A 308 23.65 1.37 10.77
CA ARG A 308 24.35 0.23 10.19
C ARG A 308 25.38 0.73 9.16
N LEU A 309 26.58 0.18 9.21
CA LEU A 309 27.60 0.50 8.22
C LEU A 309 27.26 -0.18 6.88
N LEU A 310 27.64 0.45 5.77
CA LEU A 310 27.65 -0.18 4.46
C LEU A 310 28.41 -1.52 4.52
N ASN A 311 27.79 -2.59 4.01
CA ASN A 311 28.45 -3.89 3.87
C ASN A 311 28.97 -4.07 2.43
N LYS A 312 29.78 -5.12 2.21
CA LYS A 312 30.35 -5.42 0.89
C LYS A 312 29.27 -5.76 -0.14
N GLU A 313 28.20 -6.41 0.27
CA GLU A 313 27.07 -6.79 -0.60
C GLU A 313 26.39 -5.55 -1.21
N THR A 314 26.07 -4.54 -0.40
CA THR A 314 25.50 -3.27 -0.88
C THR A 314 26.43 -2.54 -1.85
N VAL A 315 27.74 -2.60 -1.61
CA VAL A 315 28.73 -1.96 -2.49
C VAL A 315 28.89 -2.72 -3.82
N MET A 316 28.81 -4.06 -3.80
CA MET A 316 28.84 -4.88 -5.02
C MET A 316 27.65 -4.60 -5.94
N GLU A 317 26.47 -4.42 -5.37
CA GLU A 317 25.24 -4.16 -6.12
C GLU A 317 25.05 -2.69 -6.53
N LEU A 318 25.90 -1.78 -6.05
CA LEU A 318 25.84 -0.35 -6.36
C LEU A 318 25.64 -0.04 -7.87
N PRO A 319 26.29 -0.73 -8.83
CA PRO A 319 26.03 -0.51 -10.26
C PRO A 319 24.57 -0.71 -10.66
N ASN A 320 23.89 -1.71 -10.09
CA ASN A 320 22.47 -1.98 -10.35
C ASN A 320 21.58 -0.84 -9.84
N PHE A 321 21.89 -0.29 -8.66
CA PHE A 321 21.20 0.88 -8.12
C PHE A 321 21.39 2.13 -8.99
N ILE A 322 22.64 2.42 -9.37
CA ILE A 322 22.95 3.58 -10.24
C ILE A 322 22.26 3.41 -11.59
N ASN A 323 22.32 2.21 -12.18
CA ASN A 323 21.72 1.91 -13.47
C ASN A 323 20.19 2.08 -13.44
N ALA A 324 19.53 1.63 -12.37
CA ALA A 324 18.11 1.85 -12.18
C ALA A 324 17.74 3.34 -12.16
N ALA A 325 18.47 4.15 -11.39
CA ALA A 325 18.23 5.59 -11.29
C ALA A 325 18.56 6.32 -12.60
N ALA A 326 19.75 6.07 -13.17
CA ALA A 326 20.24 6.71 -14.38
C ALA A 326 19.31 6.44 -15.56
N VAL A 327 19.06 5.16 -15.90
CA VAL A 327 18.21 4.82 -17.06
C VAL A 327 16.78 5.36 -16.90
N THR A 328 16.25 5.36 -15.68
CA THR A 328 14.92 5.95 -15.43
C THR A 328 14.92 7.45 -15.71
N LEU A 329 15.94 8.17 -15.23
CA LEU A 329 16.07 9.59 -15.51
C LEU A 329 16.37 9.90 -16.97
N GLU A 330 17.17 9.07 -17.65
CA GLU A 330 17.46 9.25 -19.08
C GLU A 330 16.18 9.14 -19.90
N MET A 331 15.34 8.15 -19.61
CA MET A 331 14.03 7.99 -20.26
C MET A 331 13.11 9.19 -19.97
N MET A 332 13.10 9.68 -18.73
CA MET A 332 12.16 10.72 -18.30
C MET A 332 12.62 12.14 -18.63
N THR A 333 13.90 12.37 -18.88
CA THR A 333 14.44 13.70 -19.24
C THR A 333 14.87 13.80 -20.70
N ASN A 334 14.87 12.67 -21.41
CA ASN A 334 15.43 12.51 -22.76
C ASN A 334 16.86 13.08 -22.85
N SER A 335 17.65 12.89 -21.79
CA SER A 335 19.05 13.31 -21.67
C SER A 335 19.89 12.10 -21.25
N LYS A 336 21.16 12.05 -21.61
CA LYS A 336 22.06 10.97 -21.18
C LYS A 336 22.75 11.33 -19.88
N ALA A 337 22.84 10.35 -18.98
CA ALA A 337 23.56 10.48 -17.73
C ALA A 337 25.06 10.37 -17.98
N VAL A 338 25.84 11.35 -17.52
CA VAL A 338 27.29 11.30 -17.52
C VAL A 338 27.77 11.16 -16.08
N LYS A 339 28.49 10.09 -15.77
CA LYS A 339 29.06 9.87 -14.43
C LYS A 339 30.31 10.75 -14.23
N GLU A 340 30.24 11.67 -13.28
CA GLU A 340 31.35 12.61 -12.99
C GLU A 340 32.28 12.07 -11.90
N ALA A 341 31.72 11.63 -10.76
CA ALA A 341 32.50 11.25 -9.59
C ALA A 341 31.82 10.15 -8.76
N VAL A 342 32.63 9.42 -7.99
CA VAL A 342 32.17 8.47 -6.96
C VAL A 342 33.01 8.68 -5.71
N SER A 343 32.37 8.73 -4.56
CA SER A 343 33.04 8.91 -3.28
C SER A 343 32.34 8.16 -2.15
N VAL A 344 33.11 7.71 -1.16
CA VAL A 344 32.60 6.99 0.00
C VAL A 344 32.74 7.88 1.24
N HIS A 345 31.69 8.66 1.51
CA HIS A 345 31.59 9.58 2.65
C HIS A 345 30.12 9.84 3.00
N GLY A 346 29.82 10.79 3.90
CA GLY A 346 28.44 11.25 4.13
C GLY A 346 27.96 12.18 3.02
N LEU A 347 26.67 12.19 2.69
CA LEU A 347 26.14 12.98 1.57
C LEU A 347 26.57 14.45 1.66
N THR A 348 27.23 14.95 0.62
CA THR A 348 27.76 16.32 0.55
C THR A 348 27.17 17.05 -0.65
N ILE A 349 26.58 18.21 -0.38
CA ILE A 349 25.79 18.97 -1.35
C ILE A 349 26.31 20.41 -1.34
N LEU A 350 27.10 20.76 -2.36
CA LEU A 350 27.84 22.03 -2.42
C LEU A 350 26.92 23.26 -2.54
N ASN A 351 25.89 23.17 -3.38
CA ASN A 351 24.83 24.18 -3.49
C ASN A 351 23.49 23.52 -3.16
N LYS A 352 22.77 24.05 -2.17
CA LYS A 352 21.47 23.54 -1.70
C LYS A 352 20.29 24.25 -2.35
N GLU A 353 20.48 25.49 -2.82
CA GLU A 353 19.41 26.27 -3.42
C GLU A 353 18.92 25.63 -4.72
N GLY A 354 17.60 25.66 -4.93
CA GLY A 354 16.98 25.13 -6.13
C GLY A 354 17.12 23.61 -6.28
N LYS A 355 17.25 22.88 -5.17
CA LYS A 355 17.30 21.42 -5.16
C LYS A 355 16.19 20.81 -4.32
N VAL A 356 15.63 19.74 -4.85
CA VAL A 356 14.67 18.87 -4.17
C VAL A 356 15.30 17.49 -4.01
N ALA A 357 14.80 16.70 -3.08
CA ALA A 357 15.29 15.36 -2.89
C ALA A 357 14.17 14.35 -2.66
N SER A 358 14.50 13.08 -2.84
CA SER A 358 13.64 11.99 -2.43
C SER A 358 14.46 10.80 -1.95
N SER A 359 13.89 10.05 -1.01
CA SER A 359 14.48 8.85 -0.46
C SER A 359 13.53 7.66 -0.54
N ILE A 360 14.09 6.48 -0.69
CA ILE A 360 13.35 5.21 -0.67
C ILE A 360 14.17 4.16 0.07
N GLY A 361 13.51 3.44 0.98
CA GLY A 361 14.11 2.36 1.74
C GLY A 361 13.93 1.03 1.00
N TYR A 362 14.90 0.15 1.15
CA TYR A 362 14.81 -1.25 0.74
C TYR A 362 15.16 -2.16 1.91
N TYR A 363 14.55 -3.34 1.97
CA TYR A 363 14.73 -4.30 3.07
C TYR A 363 14.37 -5.73 2.63
N GLY A 364 14.94 -6.75 3.28
CA GLY A 364 14.82 -8.16 2.90
C GLY A 364 16.17 -8.85 3.04
N ASP A 365 16.63 -9.53 2.00
CA ASP A 365 17.98 -10.12 1.94
C ASP A 365 19.07 -9.03 2.05
N MET A 366 18.74 -7.81 1.62
CA MET A 366 19.53 -6.60 1.81
C MET A 366 18.65 -5.48 2.35
N ASP A 367 19.23 -4.63 3.19
CA ASP A 367 18.58 -3.43 3.72
C ASP A 367 19.42 -2.17 3.51
N GLY A 368 18.74 -1.05 3.33
CA GLY A 368 19.33 0.27 3.28
C GLY A 368 18.41 1.32 2.67
N MET A 369 19.00 2.43 2.25
CA MET A 369 18.27 3.58 1.72
C MET A 369 18.97 4.15 0.49
N VAL A 370 18.17 4.44 -0.53
CA VAL A 370 18.56 5.18 -1.72
C VAL A 370 18.06 6.61 -1.57
N ILE A 371 18.90 7.56 -1.92
CA ILE A 371 18.60 8.98 -1.89
C ILE A 371 18.97 9.58 -3.24
N LEU A 372 18.06 10.36 -3.78
CA LEU A 372 18.21 11.03 -5.06
C LEU A 372 18.03 12.53 -4.83
N VAL A 373 19.02 13.33 -5.21
CA VAL A 373 19.01 14.79 -5.09
C VAL A 373 19.00 15.39 -6.47
N PHE A 374 17.97 16.18 -6.76
CA PHE A 374 17.67 16.73 -8.08
C PHE A 374 17.81 18.24 -8.06
N PRO A 375 18.50 18.83 -9.03
CA PRO A 375 18.21 20.20 -9.46
C PRO A 375 16.74 20.32 -9.83
N LEU A 376 16.11 21.43 -9.43
CA LEU A 376 14.68 21.66 -9.69
C LEU A 376 14.35 21.59 -11.19
N ALA A 377 15.27 22.02 -12.06
CA ALA A 377 15.12 21.92 -13.51
C ALA A 377 15.01 20.46 -14.00
N ILE A 378 15.85 19.55 -13.48
CA ILE A 378 15.77 18.12 -13.78
C ILE A 378 14.46 17.53 -13.24
N ALA A 379 14.10 17.86 -11.99
CA ALA A 379 12.87 17.37 -11.38
C ALA A 379 11.64 17.78 -12.18
N LYS A 380 11.53 19.07 -12.56
CA LYS A 380 10.46 19.59 -13.42
C LYS A 380 10.37 18.83 -14.74
N LYS A 381 11.50 18.69 -15.44
CA LYS A 381 11.54 18.01 -16.74
C LYS A 381 11.15 16.54 -16.64
N ALA A 382 11.60 15.84 -15.60
CA ALA A 382 11.24 14.45 -15.37
C ALA A 382 9.75 14.29 -15.02
N CYS A 383 9.19 15.24 -14.26
CA CYS A 383 7.78 15.23 -13.87
C CYS A 383 6.84 15.66 -15.00
N GLU A 384 7.25 16.57 -15.88
CA GLU A 384 6.48 17.00 -17.06
C GLU A 384 6.00 15.82 -17.92
N LEU A 385 6.82 14.79 -18.11
CA LEU A 385 6.42 13.59 -18.85
C LEU A 385 5.42 12.71 -18.08
N LEU A 386 5.46 12.71 -16.74
CA LEU A 386 4.53 11.94 -15.90
C LEU A 386 3.19 12.64 -15.74
N ILE A 387 3.20 13.97 -15.61
CA ILE A 387 2.01 14.81 -15.46
C ILE A 387 1.33 15.03 -16.83
N GLY A 388 2.12 15.14 -17.90
CA GLY A 388 1.67 15.45 -19.26
C GLY A 388 1.60 16.95 -19.58
N GLU A 389 1.93 17.81 -18.62
CA GLU A 389 2.01 19.26 -18.77
C GLU A 389 3.15 19.85 -17.92
N SER A 390 3.61 21.06 -18.31
CA SER A 390 4.58 21.84 -17.54
C SER A 390 3.90 22.50 -16.34
N THR A 391 4.53 22.39 -15.17
CA THR A 391 4.06 23.01 -13.94
C THR A 391 5.20 23.64 -13.16
N ASP A 392 4.90 24.77 -12.53
CA ASP A 392 5.77 25.40 -11.53
C ASP A 392 5.28 25.12 -10.10
N ASP A 393 4.19 24.37 -9.94
CA ASP A 393 3.67 23.95 -8.65
C ASP A 393 4.59 22.91 -8.00
N LEU A 394 5.29 23.34 -6.96
CA LEU A 394 6.24 22.51 -6.23
C LEU A 394 5.57 21.30 -5.57
N GLU A 395 4.32 21.40 -5.10
CA GLU A 395 3.61 20.25 -4.51
C GLU A 395 3.36 19.18 -5.57
N LEU A 396 2.88 19.58 -6.76
CA LEU A 396 2.65 18.66 -7.88
C LEU A 396 3.95 18.03 -8.40
N ILE A 397 5.04 18.81 -8.43
CA ILE A 397 6.38 18.31 -8.78
C ILE A 397 6.83 17.25 -7.77
N LEU A 398 6.65 17.49 -6.48
CA LEU A 398 7.08 16.55 -5.44
C LEU A 398 6.23 15.28 -5.44
N ASP A 399 4.92 15.37 -5.63
CA ASP A 399 4.07 14.18 -5.76
C ASP A 399 4.49 13.34 -6.99
N SER A 400 4.77 13.99 -8.10
CA SER A 400 5.26 13.31 -9.31
C SER A 400 6.67 12.75 -9.14
N LEU A 401 7.52 13.43 -8.37
CA LEU A 401 8.85 12.95 -8.01
C LEU A 401 8.77 11.69 -7.15
N ALA A 402 7.78 11.60 -6.26
CA ALA A 402 7.52 10.40 -5.48
C ALA A 402 7.24 9.21 -6.41
N GLU A 403 6.38 9.37 -7.42
CA GLU A 403 6.11 8.32 -8.41
C GLU A 403 7.35 7.93 -9.21
N LEU A 404 8.17 8.93 -9.62
CA LEU A 404 9.44 8.68 -10.29
C LEU A 404 10.39 7.82 -9.44
N VAL A 405 10.55 8.16 -8.16
CA VAL A 405 11.42 7.41 -7.25
C VAL A 405 10.83 6.03 -6.94
N ASN A 406 9.51 5.89 -6.91
CA ASN A 406 8.85 4.61 -6.78
C ASN A 406 9.18 3.69 -7.97
N ILE A 407 9.18 4.23 -9.20
CA ILE A 407 9.62 3.50 -10.41
C ILE A 407 11.09 3.07 -10.28
N VAL A 408 11.97 3.96 -9.79
CA VAL A 408 13.38 3.62 -9.53
C VAL A 408 13.49 2.48 -8.52
N GLY A 409 12.74 2.53 -7.42
CA GLY A 409 12.68 1.47 -6.42
C GLY A 409 12.19 0.13 -6.98
N GLY A 410 11.12 0.15 -7.78
CA GLY A 410 10.60 -1.04 -8.45
C GLY A 410 11.61 -1.66 -9.43
N LYS A 411 12.37 -0.82 -10.13
CA LYS A 411 13.44 -1.28 -11.02
C LYS A 411 14.63 -1.86 -10.25
N ILE A 412 15.04 -1.25 -9.15
CA ILE A 412 16.06 -1.80 -8.22
C ILE A 412 15.63 -3.19 -7.76
N LYS A 413 14.39 -3.32 -7.27
CA LYS A 413 13.83 -4.61 -6.83
C LYS A 413 13.87 -5.67 -7.92
N THR A 414 13.60 -5.29 -9.17
CA THR A 414 13.64 -6.21 -10.32
C THR A 414 15.07 -6.66 -10.62
N LEU A 415 16.01 -5.71 -10.71
CA LEU A 415 17.42 -6.01 -11.00
C LEU A 415 18.05 -6.89 -9.92
N LEU A 416 17.80 -6.59 -8.63
CA LEU A 416 18.31 -7.42 -7.53
C LEU A 416 17.72 -8.83 -7.54
N ARG A 417 16.43 -8.96 -7.89
CA ARG A 417 15.78 -10.26 -8.00
C ARG A 417 16.39 -11.11 -9.12
N ASP A 418 16.82 -10.51 -10.22
CA ASP A 418 17.50 -11.22 -11.32
C ASP A 418 18.86 -11.78 -10.87
N GLU A 419 19.50 -11.13 -9.88
CA GLU A 419 20.70 -11.61 -9.18
C GLU A 419 20.40 -12.56 -7.99
N GLY A 420 19.13 -12.93 -7.80
CA GLY A 420 18.69 -13.84 -6.74
C GLY A 420 18.50 -13.19 -5.36
N ILE A 421 18.52 -11.85 -5.28
CA ILE A 421 18.37 -11.07 -4.04
C ILE A 421 16.92 -10.57 -3.92
N SER A 422 16.21 -10.98 -2.88
CA SER A 422 14.83 -10.58 -2.64
C SER A 422 14.74 -9.37 -1.71
N VAL A 423 14.22 -8.26 -2.22
CA VAL A 423 13.97 -7.05 -1.44
C VAL A 423 12.54 -6.53 -1.62
N ASN A 424 12.02 -5.91 -0.57
CA ASN A 424 10.87 -5.03 -0.58
C ASN A 424 11.34 -3.57 -0.54
N ILE A 425 10.46 -2.65 -0.95
CA ILE A 425 10.72 -1.22 -0.93
C ILE A 425 9.66 -0.50 -0.10
N THR A 426 10.02 0.62 0.52
CA THR A 426 9.05 1.52 1.17
C THR A 426 8.39 2.42 0.14
N LEU A 427 7.33 3.11 0.52
CA LEU A 427 6.92 4.30 -0.23
C LEU A 427 8.03 5.37 -0.17
N PRO A 428 8.21 6.15 -1.25
CA PRO A 428 9.21 7.19 -1.29
C PRO A 428 8.80 8.41 -0.46
N ARG A 429 9.79 9.05 0.17
CA ARG A 429 9.63 10.33 0.85
C ARG A 429 10.22 11.42 -0.02
N THR A 430 9.57 12.57 -0.09
CA THR A 430 10.02 13.73 -0.87
C THR A 430 10.33 14.90 0.05
N TYR A 431 11.30 15.71 -0.36
CA TYR A 431 11.84 16.82 0.41
C TYR A 431 11.86 18.07 -0.46
N GLN A 432 11.16 19.11 0.02
CA GLN A 432 11.12 20.44 -0.60
C GLN A 432 12.50 21.11 -0.60
N ASP A 433 13.25 20.92 0.48
CA ASP A 433 14.60 21.40 0.67
C ASP A 433 15.54 20.28 1.10
N VAL A 434 16.82 20.51 0.87
CA VAL A 434 17.85 19.51 1.12
C VAL A 434 18.29 19.48 2.60
N ASP A 435 18.00 20.52 3.38
CA ASP A 435 18.36 20.57 4.80
C ASP A 435 17.54 19.55 5.60
N SER A 436 16.24 19.47 5.33
CA SER A 436 15.33 18.45 5.87
C SER A 436 15.80 17.02 5.58
N LEU A 437 16.44 16.79 4.42
CA LEU A 437 17.05 15.50 4.09
C LEU A 437 18.32 15.27 4.93
N LEU A 438 19.21 16.25 5.01
CA LEU A 438 20.49 16.15 5.70
C LEU A 438 20.31 15.81 7.19
N GLU A 439 19.26 16.32 7.83
CA GLU A 439 18.88 15.96 9.19
C GLU A 439 18.57 14.46 9.36
N VAL A 440 17.91 13.84 8.37
CA VAL A 440 17.53 12.41 8.40
C VAL A 440 18.73 11.48 8.27
N ILE A 441 19.75 11.92 7.54
CA ILE A 441 20.94 11.13 7.22
C ILE A 441 22.18 11.58 7.97
N GLU A 442 22.00 12.40 8.99
CA GLU A 442 23.10 12.97 9.74
C GLU A 442 24.04 11.86 10.27
N ASN A 443 25.31 12.00 9.92
CA ASN A 443 26.38 11.05 10.25
C ASN A 443 26.22 9.63 9.64
N ARG A 444 25.40 9.45 8.60
CA ARG A 444 25.39 8.22 7.81
C ARG A 444 26.52 8.23 6.79
N LYS A 445 27.26 7.13 6.70
CA LYS A 445 28.23 6.90 5.63
C LYS A 445 27.53 6.21 4.46
N GLY A 446 27.85 6.62 3.25
CA GLY A 446 27.26 6.09 2.05
C GLY A 446 28.25 6.10 0.89
N VAL A 447 27.75 5.70 -0.28
CA VAL A 447 28.42 5.95 -1.55
C VAL A 447 27.64 7.04 -2.28
N GLN A 448 28.30 8.17 -2.51
CA GLN A 448 27.80 9.25 -3.35
C GLN A 448 28.30 9.05 -4.77
N VAL A 449 27.41 9.25 -5.73
CA VAL A 449 27.69 9.23 -7.16
C VAL A 449 27.11 10.49 -7.77
N ASP A 450 27.98 11.32 -8.32
CA ASP A 450 27.56 12.54 -9.01
C ASP A 450 27.37 12.21 -10.50
N LEU A 451 26.17 12.47 -11.01
CA LEU A 451 25.80 12.34 -12.41
C LEU A 451 25.47 13.73 -12.97
N SER A 452 25.67 13.92 -14.27
CA SER A 452 25.32 15.12 -14.99
C SER A 452 24.35 14.80 -16.12
N PHE A 453 23.28 15.60 -16.23
CA PHE A 453 22.30 15.53 -17.32
C PHE A 453 22.28 16.90 -17.99
N ASN A 454 22.79 17.00 -19.21
CA ASN A 454 22.92 18.27 -19.95
C ASN A 454 23.61 19.41 -19.17
N GLY A 455 24.54 19.08 -18.27
CA GLY A 455 25.26 20.06 -17.43
C GLY A 455 24.66 20.29 -16.04
N ASP A 456 23.45 19.79 -15.79
CA ASP A 456 22.81 19.86 -14.47
C ASP A 456 23.23 18.65 -13.60
N LYS A 457 23.66 18.94 -12.36
CA LYS A 457 24.22 17.93 -11.45
C LYS A 457 23.16 17.23 -10.63
N PHE A 458 22.96 15.95 -10.90
CA PHE A 458 22.16 15.03 -10.12
C PHE A 458 23.05 14.22 -9.17
N GLN A 459 22.62 14.03 -7.92
CA GLN A 459 23.40 13.26 -6.95
C GLN A 459 22.61 12.03 -6.51
N PHE A 460 23.23 10.87 -6.66
CA PHE A 460 22.76 9.60 -6.14
C PHE A 460 23.53 9.27 -4.88
N PHE A 461 22.85 8.83 -3.82
CA PHE A 461 23.49 8.40 -2.59
C PHE A 461 22.87 7.11 -2.06
N LEU A 462 23.72 6.12 -1.80
CA LEU A 462 23.35 4.82 -1.24
C LEU A 462 23.91 4.70 0.17
N THR A 463 23.06 4.41 1.14
CA THR A 463 23.45 4.22 2.54
C THR A 463 22.66 3.09 3.18
N ARG A 464 22.98 2.77 4.45
CA ARG A 464 22.30 1.76 5.24
C ARG A 464 21.82 2.34 6.56
#